data_AF-A0A933HC97-F1
#
_entry.id   AF-A0A933HC97-F1
#
_cell.length_a   1.000
_cell.length_b   1.000
_cell.length_c   1.000
_cell.angle_alpha   90.00
_cell.angle_beta   90.00
_cell.angle_gamma   90.00
#
_symmetry.space_group_name_H-M   'P 1'
#
loop_
_entity.id
_entity.type
_entity.pdbx_description
1 polymer ?
#
loop_
_entity_poly.entity_id
_entity_poly.type
_entity_poly.pdbx_seq_one_letter_code
_entity_poly.pdbx_strand_id
1 'polypeptide(L)'
;MRDEKLKILVGIFGFIIALLFISCQWKSGGEAGRPENRAVVFETRTYSIGRIPDQEKERLFQNCLEESADSVLKNIGSLSADIGFSYTMTPRGAVYPFSEIEISCLVQAKYSRRYARSLCSEFFKEVEKEYDRQQ
;
A
#
# COMPACT_ATOMS: atom_id res chain seq x y z
N MET A 1 14.30 52.51 39.30
CA MET A 1 14.20 52.58 37.82
C MET A 1 14.71 51.30 37.13
N ARG A 2 14.50 50.11 37.71
CA ARG A 2 14.89 48.80 37.11
C ARG A 2 13.76 47.76 37.08
N ASP A 3 12.66 47.99 37.79
CA ASP A 3 11.59 46.99 37.95
C ASP A 3 10.47 47.04 36.90
N GLU A 4 10.33 48.10 36.11
CA GLU A 4 9.25 48.20 35.10
C GLU A 4 9.59 47.50 33.78
N LYS A 5 10.87 47.39 33.41
CA LYS A 5 11.28 46.75 32.15
C LYS A 5 11.13 45.22 32.19
N LEU A 6 11.10 44.62 33.38
CA LEU A 6 11.01 43.16 33.55
C LEU A 6 9.57 42.66 33.38
N LYS A 7 8.55 43.45 33.73
CA LYS A 7 7.14 43.07 33.58
C LYS A 7 6.68 43.05 32.12
N ILE A 8 7.20 43.97 31.31
CA ILE A 8 6.87 44.06 29.88
C ILE A 8 7.49 42.89 29.09
N LEU A 9 8.72 42.46 29.45
CA LEU A 9 9.38 41.35 28.76
C LEU A 9 8.71 39.99 29.02
N VAL A 10 8.25 39.74 30.26
CA VAL A 10 7.57 38.49 30.63
C VAL A 10 6.15 38.41 30.02
N GLY A 11 5.45 39.54 29.90
CA GLY A 11 4.13 39.60 29.27
C GLY A 11 4.15 39.32 27.76
N ILE A 12 5.19 39.77 27.06
CA ILE A 12 5.32 39.57 25.60
C ILE A 12 5.78 38.13 25.27
N PHE A 13 6.68 37.56 26.07
CA PHE A 13 7.15 36.17 25.86
C PHE A 13 6.08 35.11 26.15
N GLY A 14 5.13 35.37 27.07
CA GLY A 14 4.02 34.46 27.35
C GLY A 14 3.00 34.35 26.21
N PHE A 15 2.82 35.42 25.42
CA PHE A 15 1.79 35.46 24.37
C PHE A 15 2.21 34.79 23.05
N ILE A 16 3.51 34.75 22.75
CA ILE A 16 4.04 34.14 21.52
C ILE A 16 4.01 32.61 21.57
N ILE A 17 4.16 32.00 22.76
CA ILE A 17 4.13 30.54 22.91
C ILE A 17 2.69 29.98 22.77
N ALA A 18 1.66 30.77 23.11
CA ALA A 18 0.27 30.35 22.97
C ALA A 18 -0.22 30.31 21.50
N LEU A 19 0.40 31.07 20.60
CA LEU A 19 0.03 31.09 19.17
C LEU A 19 0.70 29.99 18.33
N LEU A 20 1.75 29.33 18.85
CA LEU A 20 2.45 28.24 18.15
C LEU A 20 1.77 26.86 18.29
N PHE A 21 0.78 26.71 19.18
CA PHE A 21 0.05 25.46 19.38
C PHE A 21 -1.27 25.34 18.58
N ILE A 22 -1.63 26.33 17.77
CA ILE A 22 -2.91 26.35 17.03
C ILE A 22 -2.79 25.85 15.58
N SER A 23 -1.57 25.58 15.08
CA SER A 23 -1.35 25.28 13.65
C SER A 23 -1.26 23.79 13.28
N CYS A 24 -1.65 22.87 14.17
CA CYS A 24 -1.83 21.46 13.81
C CYS A 24 -3.26 20.97 14.03
N GLN A 25 -4.28 21.78 13.72
CA GLN A 25 -5.55 21.20 13.27
C GLN A 25 -5.44 20.86 11.78
N TRP A 26 -4.64 19.84 11.49
CA TRP A 26 -4.72 19.09 10.24
C TRP A 26 -6.07 18.35 10.27
N LYS A 27 -7.13 19.06 9.94
CA LYS A 27 -8.43 18.47 9.62
C LYS A 27 -8.28 17.85 8.24
N SER A 28 -7.68 16.66 8.19
CA SER A 28 -7.82 15.74 7.07
C SER A 28 -9.28 15.31 7.03
N GLY A 29 -10.13 16.17 6.48
CA GLY A 29 -11.40 15.79 5.91
C GLY A 29 -11.13 14.94 4.67
N GLY A 30 -10.54 13.76 4.87
CA GLY A 30 -10.70 12.69 3.91
C GLY A 30 -12.17 12.32 3.97
N GLU A 31 -12.85 12.44 2.84
CA GLU A 31 -14.07 11.67 2.60
C GLU A 31 -13.81 10.27 3.14
N ALA A 32 -14.44 9.92 4.26
CA ALA A 32 -14.51 8.55 4.71
C ALA A 32 -15.31 7.83 3.63
N GLY A 33 -14.59 7.34 2.61
CA GLY A 33 -15.16 6.59 1.51
C GLY A 33 -16.06 5.53 2.11
N ARG A 34 -17.25 5.35 1.53
CA ARG A 34 -18.20 4.34 2.00
C ARG A 34 -17.46 3.02 2.17
N PRO A 35 -17.74 2.24 3.24
CA PRO A 35 -17.02 1.01 3.55
C PRO A 35 -17.02 0.00 2.38
N GLU A 36 -17.99 0.11 1.47
CA GLU A 36 -18.09 -0.66 0.24
C GLU A 36 -16.96 -0.39 -0.79
N ASN A 37 -16.39 0.82 -0.81
CA ASN A 37 -15.32 1.22 -1.74
C ASN A 37 -13.91 0.97 -1.17
N ARG A 38 -13.82 0.41 0.05
CA ARG A 38 -12.52 0.08 0.67
C ARG A 38 -11.92 -1.14 -0.01
N ALA A 39 -10.63 -1.08 -0.34
CA ALA A 39 -9.87 -2.25 -0.76
C ALA A 39 -9.74 -3.25 0.39
N VAL A 40 -10.09 -4.51 0.14
CA VAL A 40 -9.96 -5.62 1.09
C VAL A 40 -9.03 -6.67 0.52
N VAL A 41 -8.15 -7.20 1.37
CA VAL A 41 -7.33 -8.36 1.02
C VAL A 41 -8.24 -9.57 0.91
N PHE A 42 -8.22 -10.24 -0.24
CA PHE A 42 -9.03 -11.42 -0.47
C PHE A 42 -8.21 -12.70 -0.40
N GLU A 43 -7.04 -12.71 -1.02
CA GLU A 43 -6.15 -13.87 -1.08
C GLU A 43 -4.70 -13.40 -0.97
N THR A 44 -3.89 -14.21 -0.29
CA THR A 44 -2.47 -13.95 -0.06
C THR A 44 -1.67 -15.20 -0.37
N ARG A 45 -0.55 -15.05 -1.10
CA ARG A 45 0.41 -16.13 -1.39
C ARG A 45 1.83 -15.67 -1.09
N THR A 46 2.66 -16.60 -0.65
CA THR A 46 4.07 -16.33 -0.33
C THR A 46 4.97 -17.02 -1.35
N TYR A 47 5.93 -16.27 -1.89
CA TYR A 47 6.90 -16.73 -2.88
C TYR A 47 8.32 -16.63 -2.30
N SER A 48 9.14 -17.66 -2.54
CA SER A 48 10.55 -17.68 -2.10
C SER A 48 11.47 -17.34 -3.27
N ILE A 49 12.10 -16.17 -3.25
CA ILE A 49 12.98 -15.71 -4.35
C ILE A 49 14.42 -16.22 -4.18
N GLY A 50 14.86 -16.42 -2.94
CA GLY A 50 16.19 -16.94 -2.64
C GLY A 50 16.81 -16.31 -1.40
N ARG A 51 17.74 -17.01 -0.75
CA ARG A 51 18.32 -16.56 0.53
C ARG A 51 19.43 -15.51 0.38
N ILE A 52 19.90 -15.29 -0.84
CA ILE A 52 21.01 -14.40 -1.16
C ILE A 52 20.43 -13.22 -1.94
N PRO A 53 20.88 -11.98 -1.65
CA PRO A 53 20.50 -10.81 -2.44
C PRO A 53 20.84 -11.01 -3.92
N ASP A 54 19.84 -10.92 -4.77
CA ASP A 54 19.96 -11.11 -6.22
C ASP A 54 19.01 -10.13 -6.90
N GLN A 55 19.55 -8.97 -7.27
CA GLN A 55 18.78 -7.87 -7.85
C GLN A 55 18.08 -8.29 -9.15
N GLU A 56 18.69 -9.20 -9.92
CA GLU A 56 18.09 -9.64 -11.17
C GLU A 56 16.86 -10.50 -10.89
N LYS A 57 16.94 -11.46 -9.96
CA LYS A 57 15.77 -12.26 -9.58
C LYS A 57 14.63 -11.42 -9.00
N GLU A 58 14.97 -10.41 -8.20
CA GLU A 58 13.98 -9.49 -7.63
C GLU A 58 13.28 -8.67 -8.72
N ARG A 59 14.04 -8.16 -9.69
CA ARG A 59 13.51 -7.42 -10.84
C ARG A 59 12.63 -8.31 -11.72
N LEU A 60 13.10 -9.51 -12.01
CA LEU A 60 12.37 -10.52 -12.78
C LEU A 60 11.03 -10.88 -12.12
N PHE A 61 11.03 -11.07 -10.79
CA PHE A 61 9.80 -11.30 -10.03
C PHE A 61 8.85 -10.10 -10.05
N GLN A 62 9.36 -8.88 -9.90
CA GLN A 62 8.54 -7.66 -10.01
C GLN A 62 7.89 -7.55 -11.39
N ASN A 63 8.65 -7.76 -12.46
CA ASN A 63 8.13 -7.77 -13.83
C ASN A 63 7.03 -8.83 -14.00
N CYS A 64 7.22 -10.02 -13.45
CA CYS A 64 6.22 -11.09 -13.46
C CYS A 64 4.91 -10.64 -12.81
N LEU A 65 4.96 -9.94 -11.66
CA LEU A 65 3.76 -9.41 -11.01
C LEU A 65 3.06 -8.34 -11.84
N GLU A 66 3.82 -7.42 -12.43
CA GLU A 66 3.30 -6.36 -13.30
C GLU A 66 2.62 -6.95 -14.54
N GLU A 67 3.27 -7.86 -15.24
CA GLU A 67 2.73 -8.52 -16.43
C GLU A 67 1.47 -9.34 -16.11
N SER A 68 1.46 -10.03 -14.97
CA SER A 68 0.30 -10.80 -14.50
C SER A 68 -0.88 -9.90 -14.16
N ALA A 69 -0.62 -8.77 -13.49
CA ALA A 69 -1.66 -7.79 -13.17
C ALA A 69 -2.23 -7.16 -14.45
N ASP A 70 -1.37 -6.76 -15.38
CA ASP A 70 -1.77 -6.21 -16.68
C ASP A 70 -2.62 -7.19 -17.49
N SER A 71 -2.29 -8.48 -17.46
CA SER A 71 -3.07 -9.54 -18.12
C SER A 71 -4.51 -9.60 -17.56
N VAL A 72 -4.65 -9.61 -16.23
CA VAL A 72 -5.97 -9.62 -15.57
C VAL A 72 -6.75 -8.34 -15.87
N LEU A 73 -6.09 -7.18 -15.84
CA LEU A 73 -6.71 -5.88 -16.14
C LEU A 73 -7.21 -5.81 -17.60
N LYS A 74 -6.47 -6.38 -18.55
CA LYS A 74 -6.89 -6.49 -19.95
C LYS A 74 -8.12 -7.39 -20.11
N ASN A 75 -8.17 -8.50 -19.36
CA ASN A 75 -9.27 -9.46 -19.45
C ASN A 75 -10.60 -8.90 -18.91
N ILE A 76 -10.56 -8.05 -17.88
CA ILE A 76 -11.76 -7.39 -17.35
C ILE A 76 -12.14 -6.09 -18.09
N GLY A 77 -11.22 -5.52 -18.86
CA GLY A 77 -11.47 -4.33 -19.69
C GLY A 77 -11.98 -3.13 -18.89
N SER A 78 -13.12 -2.57 -19.32
CA SER A 78 -13.72 -1.38 -18.71
C SER A 78 -14.21 -1.57 -17.27
N LEU A 79 -14.38 -2.83 -16.82
CA LEU A 79 -14.79 -3.14 -15.45
C LEU A 79 -13.66 -2.97 -14.43
N SER A 80 -12.41 -2.81 -14.88
CA SER A 80 -11.23 -2.66 -14.03
C SER A 80 -11.34 -1.52 -13.01
N ALA A 81 -11.75 -0.34 -13.45
CA ALA A 81 -11.87 0.85 -12.61
C ALA A 81 -12.91 0.67 -11.48
N ASP A 82 -14.03 0.01 -11.79
CA ASP A 82 -15.11 -0.22 -10.83
C ASP A 82 -14.77 -1.32 -9.82
N ILE A 83 -14.19 -2.44 -10.28
CA ILE A 83 -13.86 -3.56 -9.40
C ILE A 83 -12.71 -3.20 -8.43
N GLY A 84 -11.81 -2.31 -8.87
CA GLY A 84 -10.68 -1.81 -8.08
C GLY A 84 -9.72 -2.92 -7.70
N PHE A 85 -9.37 -3.77 -8.67
CA PHE A 85 -8.31 -4.75 -8.51
C PHE A 85 -6.97 -4.05 -8.25
N SER A 86 -6.23 -4.53 -7.26
CA SER A 86 -4.86 -4.13 -6.97
C SER A 86 -4.14 -5.25 -6.22
N TYR A 87 -2.82 -5.17 -6.12
CA TYR A 87 -2.03 -6.09 -5.32
C TYR A 87 -1.03 -5.33 -4.45
N THR A 88 -0.58 -5.94 -3.36
CA THR A 88 0.49 -5.41 -2.51
C THR A 88 1.56 -6.45 -2.31
N MET A 89 2.80 -5.99 -2.27
CA MET A 89 3.99 -6.80 -2.04
C MET A 89 4.57 -6.49 -0.65
N THR A 90 4.69 -7.51 0.20
CA THR A 90 5.22 -7.39 1.56
C THR A 90 6.44 -8.30 1.74
N PRO A 91 7.64 -7.76 1.99
CA PRO A 91 8.83 -8.56 2.30
C PRO A 91 8.64 -9.29 3.64
N ARG A 92 8.98 -10.59 3.69
CA ARG A 92 8.82 -11.46 4.87
C ARG A 92 10.11 -12.15 5.31
N GLY A 93 11.18 -12.06 4.52
CA GLY A 93 12.41 -12.79 4.81
C GLY A 93 13.07 -12.38 6.13
N ALA A 94 13.52 -13.38 6.90
CA ALA A 94 14.11 -13.17 8.23
C ALA A 94 15.57 -12.66 8.18
N VAL A 95 16.36 -13.14 7.22
CA VAL A 95 17.77 -12.76 7.05
C VAL A 95 17.92 -11.72 5.96
N TYR A 96 17.25 -11.95 4.82
CA TYR A 96 17.20 -11.02 3.70
C TYR A 96 15.73 -10.70 3.40
N PRO A 97 15.26 -9.43 3.47
CA PRO A 97 13.82 -9.12 3.41
C PRO A 97 13.10 -9.69 2.19
N PHE A 98 13.75 -9.70 1.03
CA PHE A 98 13.18 -10.17 -0.23
C PHE A 98 13.41 -11.67 -0.48
N SER A 99 13.97 -12.40 0.49
CA SER A 99 14.10 -13.86 0.34
C SER A 99 12.75 -14.56 0.27
N GLU A 100 11.76 -14.00 0.95
CA GLU A 100 10.37 -14.40 0.92
C GLU A 100 9.51 -13.16 0.75
N ILE A 101 8.59 -13.21 -0.20
CA ILE A 101 7.69 -12.11 -0.50
C ILE A 101 6.26 -12.62 -0.40
N GLU A 102 5.46 -11.93 0.41
CA GLU A 102 4.03 -12.12 0.51
C GLU A 102 3.31 -11.17 -0.46
N ILE A 103 2.55 -11.75 -1.38
CA ILE A 103 1.71 -11.04 -2.33
C ILE A 103 0.27 -11.17 -1.88
N SER A 104 -0.37 -10.03 -1.66
CA SER A 104 -1.80 -9.96 -1.34
C SER A 104 -2.57 -9.39 -2.53
N CYS A 105 -3.63 -10.07 -2.94
CA CYS A 105 -4.59 -9.59 -3.93
C CYS A 105 -5.72 -8.85 -3.22
N LEU A 106 -6.02 -7.64 -3.71
CA LEU A 106 -7.02 -6.76 -3.16
C LEU A 106 -8.07 -6.41 -4.21
N VAL A 107 -9.31 -6.29 -3.76
CA VAL A 107 -10.42 -5.76 -4.55
C VAL A 107 -11.27 -4.85 -3.68
N GLN A 108 -12.12 -4.02 -4.29
CA GLN A 108 -13.10 -3.26 -3.51
C GLN A 108 -14.09 -4.18 -2.80
N ALA A 109 -14.41 -3.86 -1.55
CA ALA A 109 -15.29 -4.64 -0.68
C ALA A 109 -16.64 -4.96 -1.35
N LYS A 110 -17.21 -4.00 -2.10
CA LYS A 110 -18.45 -4.15 -2.88
C LYS A 110 -18.43 -5.31 -3.87
N TYR A 111 -17.26 -5.61 -4.44
CA TYR A 111 -17.08 -6.61 -5.49
C TYR A 111 -16.43 -7.91 -4.97
N SER A 112 -16.01 -7.92 -3.70
CA SER A 112 -15.29 -9.03 -3.07
C SER A 112 -15.98 -10.39 -3.23
N ARG A 113 -17.29 -10.46 -3.00
CA ARG A 113 -18.05 -11.72 -3.07
C ARG A 113 -18.23 -12.27 -4.48
N ARG A 114 -18.28 -11.40 -5.49
CA ARG A 114 -18.63 -11.78 -6.87
C ARG A 114 -17.39 -12.02 -7.73
N TYR A 115 -16.39 -11.15 -7.63
CA TYR A 115 -15.28 -11.12 -8.57
C TYR A 115 -13.93 -11.47 -7.94
N ALA A 116 -13.75 -11.34 -6.62
CA ALA A 116 -12.43 -11.51 -6.03
C ALA A 116 -11.84 -12.91 -6.26
N ARG A 117 -12.65 -13.96 -6.11
CA ARG A 117 -12.20 -15.33 -6.31
C ARG A 117 -11.66 -15.55 -7.71
N SER A 118 -12.40 -15.12 -8.74
CA SER A 118 -11.95 -15.30 -10.13
C SER A 118 -10.71 -14.46 -10.41
N LEU A 119 -10.70 -13.19 -10.01
CA LEU A 119 -9.61 -12.27 -10.32
C LEU A 119 -8.32 -12.62 -9.58
N CYS A 120 -8.38 -12.87 -8.28
CA CYS A 120 -7.21 -13.24 -7.51
C CYS A 120 -6.67 -14.61 -7.93
N SER A 121 -7.56 -15.57 -8.22
CA SER A 121 -7.12 -16.88 -8.73
C SER A 121 -6.48 -16.78 -10.11
N GLU A 122 -7.00 -15.94 -11.01
CA GLU A 122 -6.44 -15.73 -12.34
C GLU A 122 -5.10 -14.99 -12.26
N PHE A 123 -5.03 -13.95 -11.44
CA PHE A 123 -3.78 -13.24 -11.14
C PHE A 123 -2.69 -14.19 -10.65
N PHE A 124 -2.95 -14.97 -9.61
CA PHE A 124 -1.94 -15.88 -9.07
C PHE A 124 -1.58 -17.01 -10.04
N LYS A 125 -2.52 -17.46 -10.88
CA LYS A 125 -2.21 -18.44 -11.92
C LYS A 125 -1.28 -17.88 -12.99
N GLU A 126 -1.47 -16.62 -13.40
CA GLU A 126 -0.52 -15.96 -14.31
C GLU A 126 0.83 -15.72 -13.64
N VAL A 127 0.85 -15.32 -12.36
CA VAL A 127 2.11 -15.18 -11.60
C VAL A 127 2.88 -16.51 -11.55
N GLU A 128 2.22 -17.62 -11.24
CA GLU A 128 2.86 -18.94 -11.22
C GLU A 128 3.44 -19.32 -12.58
N LYS A 129 2.66 -19.11 -13.65
CA LYS A 129 3.09 -19.39 -15.02
C LYS A 129 4.28 -18.54 -15.47
N GLU A 130 4.31 -17.26 -15.11
CA GLU A 130 5.42 -16.37 -15.45
C GLU A 130 6.65 -16.64 -14.56
N TYR A 131 6.44 -16.93 -13.28
CA TYR A 131 7.50 -17.29 -12.34
C TYR A 131 8.19 -18.59 -12.75
N ASP A 132 7.44 -19.62 -13.10
CA ASP A 132 7.97 -20.91 -13.55
C ASP A 132 8.74 -20.80 -14.89
N ARG A 133 8.42 -19.79 -15.73
CA ARG A 133 9.16 -19.55 -16.99
C ARG A 133 10.54 -18.96 -16.75
N GLN A 134 10.72 -18.25 -15.64
CA GLN A 134 11.95 -17.49 -15.34
C GLN A 134 12.89 -18.23 -14.38
N GLN A 135 12.47 -19.40 -13.87
CA GLN A 135 13.32 -20.34 -13.13
C GLN A 135 14.10 -21.27 -14.06
#